data_AF-A0A661VDV8-F1
#
_entry.id   AF-A0A661VDV8-F1
#
_cell.length_a   1.000
_cell.length_b   1.000
_cell.length_c   1.000
_cell.angle_alpha   90.00
_cell.angle_beta   90.00
_cell.angle_gamma   90.00
#
_symmetry.space_group_name_H-M   'P 1'
#
loop_
_entity.id
_entity.type
_entity.pdbx_description
1 polymer ?
#
loop_
_entity_poly.entity_id
_entity_poly.type
_entity_poly.pdbx_seq_one_letter_code
_entity_poly.pdbx_strand_id
1 'polypeptide(L)' 'MNFVEKLLQASRKNNSLLCVGLDPDPELMPKVKLLDFLREIIQATSDLVCAY' A
#
# COMPACT_ATOMS: atom_id res chain seq x y z
N MET A 1 4.04 3.65 20.10
CA MET A 1 4.03 4.41 18.84
C MET A 1 2.59 4.67 18.44
N ASN A 2 2.17 5.93 18.34
CA ASN A 2 0.82 6.30 17.89
C ASN A 2 0.77 6.39 16.35
N PHE A 3 -0.43 6.62 15.80
CA PHE A 3 -0.63 6.71 14.36
C PHE A 3 0.25 7.78 13.69
N VAL A 4 0.29 8.98 14.28
CA VAL A 4 1.04 10.12 13.74
C VAL A 4 2.54 9.83 13.73
N GLU A 5 3.07 9.24 14.80
CA GLU A 5 4.47 8.84 14.89
C GLU A 5 4.83 7.80 13.81
N LYS A 6 3.97 6.78 13.62
CA LYS A 6 4.19 5.74 12.60
C LYS A 6 4.16 6.32 11.19
N LEU A 7 3.19 7.20 10.92
CA LEU A 7 3.05 7.86 9.62
C LEU A 7 4.28 8.72 9.33
N LEU A 8 4.69 9.57 10.28
CA LEU A 8 5.88 10.41 10.13
C LEU A 8 7.15 9.58 9.89
N GLN A 9 7.29 8.44 10.57
CA GLN A 9 8.42 7.55 10.36
C GLN A 9 8.42 6.93 8.95
N ALA A 10 7.27 6.41 8.48
CA ALA A 10 7.15 5.83 7.14
C ALA A 10 7.37 6.88 6.05
N SER A 11 6.78 8.07 6.21
CA SER A 11 6.94 9.19 5.27
C SER A 11 8.39 9.63 5.13
N ARG A 12 9.12 9.72 6.25
CA ARG A 12 10.55 10.08 6.21
C ARG A 12 11.41 8.97 5.60
N LYS A 13 11.15 7.71 5.96
CA LYS A 13 11.90 6.55 5.45
C LYS A 13 11.83 6.46 3.92
N ASN A 14 10.63 6.63 3.36
CA ASN A 14 10.39 6.48 1.93
C ASN A 14 10.40 7.84 1.20
N ASN A 15 10.69 8.94 1.90
CA ASN A 15 10.59 10.32 1.40
C ASN A 15 9.29 10.59 0.63
N SER A 16 8.16 10.18 1.22
CA SER A 16 6.87 10.11 0.53
C SER A 16 5.71 10.50 1.43
N LEU A 17 4.70 11.11 0.82
CA LEU A 17 3.37 11.33 1.42
C LEU A 17 2.28 10.58 0.65
N LEU A 18 2.68 9.67 -0.26
CA LEU A 18 1.76 8.91 -1.09
C LEU A 18 1.04 7.84 -0.26
N CYS A 19 -0.28 7.82 -0.37
CA CYS A 19 -1.15 6.76 0.13
C CYS A 19 -1.77 6.03 -1.07
N VAL A 20 -1.72 4.70 -1.07
CA VAL A 20 -2.30 3.87 -2.14
C VAL A 20 -3.42 3.00 -1.57
N GLY A 21 -4.66 3.28 -1.98
CA GLY A 21 -5.81 2.45 -1.61
C GLY A 21 -5.70 1.05 -2.23
N LEU A 22 -6.00 0.03 -1.43
CA LEU A 22 -6.13 -1.36 -1.87
C LEU A 22 -7.61 -1.69 -2.02
N ASP A 23 -8.22 -1.19 -3.09
CA ASP A 23 -9.66 -1.24 -3.36
C ASP A 23 -9.98 -2.24 -4.50
N PRO A 24 -9.95 -3.56 -4.25
CA PRO A 24 -10.22 -4.56 -5.27
C PRO A 24 -11.69 -4.52 -5.70
N ASP A 25 -11.91 -4.40 -7.01
CA ASP A 25 -13.23 -4.56 -7.62
C ASP A 25 -13.34 -5.93 -8.32
N PRO A 26 -14.15 -6.87 -7.78
CA PRO A 26 -14.31 -8.20 -8.35
C PRO A 26 -14.79 -8.22 -9.81
N GLU A 27 -15.48 -7.18 -10.28
CA GLU A 27 -15.98 -7.10 -11.66
C GLU A 27 -14.89 -6.66 -12.64
N LEU A 28 -13.94 -5.84 -12.20
CA LEU A 28 -12.83 -5.33 -13.02
C LEU A 28 -11.56 -6.17 -12.91
N MET A 29 -11.43 -6.95 -11.84
CA MET A 29 -10.23 -7.74 -11.58
C MET A 29 -10.08 -8.93 -12.54
N PRO A 30 -8.84 -9.28 -12.90
CA PRO A 30 -8.57 -10.55 -13.55
C PRO A 30 -8.93 -11.71 -12.61
N LYS A 31 -9.21 -12.90 -13.18
CA LYS A 31 -9.52 -14.12 -12.41
C LYS A 31 -8.28 -14.69 -11.72
N VAL A 32 -7.80 -13.99 -10.70
CA VAL A 32 -6.65 -14.35 -9.86
C VAL A 32 -7.06 -14.40 -8.39
N LYS A 33 -6.21 -14.99 -7.56
CA LYS A 33 -6.44 -14.98 -6.11
C LYS A 33 -6.25 -13.56 -5.58
N LEU A 34 -7.29 -13.02 -4.96
CA LEU A 34 -7.30 -11.65 -4.42
C LEU A 34 -6.09 -11.35 -3.54
N LEU A 35 -5.75 -12.26 -2.64
CA LEU A 35 -4.66 -12.08 -1.69
C LEU A 35 -3.29 -12.00 -2.38
N ASP A 36 -3.08 -12.80 -3.42
CA ASP A 36 -1.82 -12.79 -4.17
C ASP A 36 -1.73 -11.48 -4.96
N PHE A 37 -2.83 -11.05 -5.59
CA PHE A 37 -2.88 -9.77 -6.29
C PHE A 37 -2.56 -8.56 -5.39
N LEU A 38 -3.18 -8.48 -4.21
CA LEU A 38 -2.92 -7.37 -3.28
C LEU A 38 -1.49 -7.41 -2.72
N ARG A 39 -0.92 -8.61 -2.49
CA ARG A 39 0.48 -8.73 -2.06
C ARG A 39 1.44 -8.22 -3.12
N GLU A 40 1.21 -8.55 -4.39
CA GLU A 40 2.06 -8.07 -5.49
C GLU A 40 2.03 -6.53 -5.57
N ILE A 41 0.86 -5.91 -5.39
CA ILE A 41 0.77 -4.43 -5.33
C ILE A 41 1.61 -3.87 -4.18
N ILE A 42 1.49 -4.43 -2.98
CA ILE A 42 2.26 -3.97 -1.82
C ILE A 42 3.75 -4.16 -2.07
N GLN A 43 4.16 -5.34 -2.55
CA GLN A 43 5.57 -5.65 -2.80
C GLN A 43 6.19 -4.71 -3.83
N ALA A 44 5.43 -4.35 -4.88
CA ALA A 44 5.88 -3.44 -5.92
C ALA A 44 5.90 -1.95 -5.53
N THR A 45 5.26 -1.55 -4.43
CA THR A 45 5.08 -0.13 -4.08
C THR A 45 5.52 0.26 -2.66
N SER A 46 5.91 -0.72 -1.83
CA SER A 46 6.19 -0.52 -0.39
C SER A 46 7.38 0.40 -0.08
N ASP A 47 8.28 0.59 -1.03
CA ASP A 47 9.40 1.52 -0.97
C ASP A 47 9.02 2.95 -1.41
N LEU A 48 7.86 3.11 -2.04
CA LEU A 48 7.38 4.38 -2.60
C LEU A 48 6.29 5.05 -1.75
N VAL A 49 5.47 4.28 -1.04
CA VAL A 49 4.31 4.82 -0.29
C VAL A 49 4.65 5.07 1.18
N CYS A 50 3.89 5.93 1.87
CA CYS A 50 3.92 6.01 3.33
C CYS A 50 2.75 5.27 4.00
N ALA A 51 1.69 4.96 3.23
CA ALA A 51 0.50 4.28 3.71
C ALA A 51 -0.19 3.50 2.57
N TYR A 52 -0.98 2.51 2.98
CA TYR A 52 -2.01 1.85 2.17
C TYR A 52 -3.35 2.01 2.87
#